data_AF-A0AAU8K8P9-F1
#
_entry.id   AF-A0AAU8K8P9-F1
#
_cell.length_a   1.000
_cell.length_b   1.000
_cell.length_c   1.000
_cell.angle_alpha   90.00
_cell.angle_beta   90.00
_cell.angle_gamma   90.00
#
_symmetry.space_group_name_H-M   'P 1'
#
loop_
_entity.id
_entity.type
_entity.pdbx_description
1 polymer ?
#
loop_
_entity_poly.entity_id
_entity_poly.type
_entity_poly.pdbx_seq_one_letter_code
_entity_poly.pdbx_strand_id
1 'polypeptide(L)'
;MPHLRTGPRADRRLVCFPHAGGSASYFRPVATALSPRVEVIAVQYPGRQDRRLEPPVDDIGLLADRIADALAPCAEPLHLQRAGRTPVQVFSGGHFYLSDRPAEVIDLLRRRLLGADPR
;
A
#
# COMPACT_ATOMS: atom_id res chain seq x y z
N MET A 1 2.19 6.11 -16.81
CA MET A 1 2.13 6.83 -15.52
C MET A 1 1.37 5.98 -14.52
N PRO A 2 1.81 5.82 -13.26
CA PRO A 2 1.01 5.13 -12.24
C PRO A 2 -0.29 5.90 -12.04
N HIS A 3 -1.42 5.21 -12.08
CA HIS A 3 -2.72 5.80 -11.81
C HIS A 3 -3.20 5.33 -10.43
N LEU A 4 -3.69 6.26 -9.62
CA LEU A 4 -4.17 6.03 -8.27
C LEU A 4 -5.70 6.15 -8.28
N ARG A 5 -6.40 5.27 -7.55
CA ARG A 5 -7.86 5.41 -7.33
C ARG A 5 -8.07 6.12 -6.00
N THR A 6 -8.73 7.27 -6.00
CA THR A 6 -9.08 8.02 -4.80
C THR A 6 -10.56 7.88 -4.42
N GLY A 7 -10.87 7.74 -3.13
CA GLY A 7 -12.22 7.71 -2.53
C GLY A 7 -12.50 8.91 -1.61
N PRO A 8 -13.75 9.12 -1.13
CA PRO A 8 -14.11 10.27 -0.30
C PRO A 8 -13.38 10.24 1.07
N ARG A 9 -13.07 11.46 1.56
CA ARG A 9 -12.20 11.86 2.68
C ARG A 9 -12.06 10.85 3.82
N ALA A 10 -11.16 9.88 3.67
CA ALA A 10 -10.77 8.96 4.72
C ALA A 10 -9.95 9.68 5.81
N ASP A 11 -10.05 9.21 7.06
CA ASP A 11 -9.28 9.73 8.20
C ASP A 11 -7.77 9.52 8.00
N ARG A 12 -7.40 8.45 7.26
CA ARG A 12 -6.02 8.02 7.01
C ARG A 12 -5.87 7.46 5.59
N ARG A 13 -4.65 7.52 5.07
CA ARG A 13 -4.23 6.84 3.83
C ARG A 13 -3.16 5.79 4.12
N LEU A 14 -3.28 4.62 3.49
CA LEU A 14 -2.31 3.53 3.55
C LEU A 14 -1.79 3.23 2.15
N VAL A 15 -0.51 3.52 1.89
CA VAL A 15 0.15 3.18 0.62
C VAL A 15 0.72 1.77 0.71
N CYS A 16 0.36 0.91 -0.24
CA CYS A 16 0.75 -0.49 -0.25
C CYS A 16 1.62 -0.83 -1.47
N PHE A 17 2.76 -1.47 -1.23
CA PHE A 17 3.73 -1.90 -2.25
C PHE A 17 3.67 -3.42 -2.41
N PRO A 18 3.25 -3.96 -3.57
CA PRO A 18 3.23 -5.40 -3.81
C PRO A 18 4.64 -6.03 -3.76
N HIS A 19 4.71 -7.32 -3.44
CA HIS A 19 5.93 -8.11 -3.58
C HIS A 19 6.33 -8.26 -5.06
N ALA A 20 7.55 -8.75 -5.32
CA ALA A 20 8.03 -9.03 -6.67
C ALA A 20 7.09 -9.99 -7.42
N GLY A 21 6.58 -9.58 -8.57
CA GLY A 21 5.57 -10.35 -9.33
C GLY A 21 4.12 -10.04 -8.96
N GLY A 22 3.87 -9.40 -7.82
CA GLY A 22 2.55 -8.99 -7.36
C GLY A 22 1.95 -7.81 -8.13
N SER A 23 0.70 -7.49 -7.80
CA SER A 23 -0.06 -6.37 -8.37
C SER A 23 -0.92 -5.71 -7.30
N ALA A 24 -1.48 -4.53 -7.60
CA ALA A 24 -2.28 -3.76 -6.66
C ALA A 24 -3.49 -4.55 -6.12
N SER A 25 -4.05 -5.47 -6.92
CA SER A 25 -5.19 -6.29 -6.50
C SER A 25 -4.90 -7.19 -5.31
N TYR A 26 -3.63 -7.47 -5.01
CA TYR A 26 -3.22 -8.23 -3.83
C TYR A 26 -3.72 -7.61 -2.52
N PHE A 27 -3.89 -6.28 -2.49
CA PHE A 27 -4.36 -5.55 -1.32
C PHE A 27 -5.88 -5.33 -1.28
N ARG A 28 -6.65 -5.91 -2.21
CA ARG A 28 -8.11 -5.74 -2.25
C ARG A 28 -8.80 -6.15 -0.92
N PRO A 29 -8.45 -7.27 -0.25
CA PRO A 29 -9.05 -7.61 1.04
C PRO A 29 -8.80 -6.55 2.12
N VAL A 30 -7.61 -5.94 2.13
CA VAL A 30 -7.25 -4.87 3.08
C VAL A 30 -8.06 -3.61 2.79
N ALA A 31 -8.16 -3.21 1.52
CA ALA A 31 -8.97 -2.06 1.10
C ALA A 31 -10.44 -2.20 1.52
N THR A 32 -11.02 -3.38 1.33
CA THR A 32 -12.39 -3.66 1.76
C THR A 32 -12.52 -3.63 3.29
N ALA A 33 -11.57 -4.20 4.03
CA ALA A 33 -11.69 -4.34 5.48
C ALA A 33 -11.44 -3.05 6.28
N LEU A 34 -10.74 -2.07 5.70
CA LEU A 34 -10.40 -0.79 6.36
C LEU A 34 -11.24 0.40 5.88
N SER A 35 -11.97 0.24 4.77
CA SER A 35 -12.92 1.24 4.29
C SER A 35 -14.08 1.45 5.31
N PRO A 36 -14.64 2.67 5.43
CA PRO A 36 -14.24 3.91 4.76
C PRO A 36 -13.17 4.71 5.49
N ARG A 37 -12.77 4.29 6.70
CA ARG A 37 -11.89 5.09 7.59
C ARG A 37 -10.45 5.18 7.08
N VAL A 38 -9.98 4.16 6.36
CA VAL A 38 -8.67 4.17 5.71
C VAL A 38 -8.84 4.00 4.21
N GLU A 39 -8.27 4.94 3.45
CA GLU A 39 -8.11 4.84 2.02
C GLU A 39 -6.84 4.04 1.70
N VAL A 40 -6.99 2.87 1.07
CA VAL A 40 -5.87 2.03 0.65
C VAL A 40 -5.46 2.37 -0.78
N ILE A 41 -4.23 2.84 -0.93
CA ILE A 41 -3.61 3.22 -2.19
C ILE A 41 -2.58 2.13 -2.55
N ALA A 42 -2.98 1.16 -3.36
CA ALA A 42 -2.11 0.07 -3.78
C ALA A 42 -1.38 0.40 -5.09
N VAL A 43 -0.05 0.29 -5.09
CA VAL A 43 0.78 0.64 -6.24
C VAL A 43 0.67 -0.42 -7.35
N GLN A 44 0.33 0.00 -8.56
CA GLN A 44 0.32 -0.85 -9.77
C GLN A 44 1.59 -0.61 -10.61
N TYR A 45 2.53 -1.56 -10.55
CA TYR A 45 3.78 -1.50 -11.31
C TYR A 45 3.56 -1.63 -12.83
N PRO A 46 4.38 -0.98 -13.68
CA PRO A 46 4.45 -1.28 -15.11
C PRO A 46 4.70 -2.77 -15.36
N GLY A 47 4.10 -3.32 -16.41
CA GLY A 47 4.21 -4.74 -16.73
C GLY A 47 3.35 -5.66 -15.85
N ARG A 48 2.37 -5.13 -15.10
CA ARG A 48 1.45 -5.93 -14.28
C ARG A 48 -0.01 -5.61 -14.59
N GLN A 49 -0.83 -6.66 -14.66
CA GLN A 49 -2.29 -6.62 -14.92
C GLN A 49 -2.70 -5.69 -16.08
N ASP A 50 -3.46 -4.65 -15.78
CA ASP A 50 -3.95 -3.64 -16.73
C ASP A 50 -2.80 -2.85 -17.37
N ARG A 51 -1.65 -2.78 -16.71
CA ARG A 51 -0.40 -2.20 -17.23
C ARG A 51 0.56 -3.24 -17.84
N ARG A 52 0.10 -4.45 -18.18
CA ARG A 52 0.95 -5.55 -18.71
C ARG A 52 1.70 -5.20 -20.01
N LEU A 53 1.19 -4.25 -20.79
CA LEU A 53 1.80 -3.82 -22.06
C LEU A 53 2.89 -2.77 -21.85
N GLU A 54 3.00 -2.20 -20.66
CA GLU A 54 4.07 -1.25 -20.35
C GLU A 54 5.36 -2.01 -20.00
N PRO A 55 6.53 -1.55 -20.47
CA PRO A 55 7.81 -2.13 -20.10
C PRO A 55 8.01 -2.12 -18.58
N PRO A 56 8.44 -3.24 -17.96
CA PRO A 56 8.87 -3.25 -16.57
C PRO A 56 10.00 -2.24 -16.34
N VAL A 57 10.04 -1.65 -15.15
CA VAL A 57 11.18 -0.85 -14.69
C VAL A 57 12.12 -1.80 -13.95
N ASP A 58 13.38 -1.85 -14.38
CA ASP A 58 14.43 -2.71 -13.83
C ASP A 58 15.33 -2.01 -12.79
N ASP A 59 15.20 -0.68 -12.66
CA ASP A 59 15.88 0.13 -11.63
C ASP A 59 14.92 0.51 -10.48
N ILE A 60 15.29 0.14 -9.26
CA ILE A 60 14.45 0.39 -8.06
C ILE A 60 14.40 1.86 -7.66
N GLY A 61 15.46 2.63 -7.91
CA GLY A 61 15.50 4.07 -7.62
C GLY A 61 14.54 4.83 -8.53
N LEU A 62 14.62 4.56 -9.83
CA LEU A 62 13.71 5.11 -10.83
C LEU A 62 12.25 4.70 -10.57
N LEU A 63 12.02 3.46 -10.13
CA LEU A 63 10.68 3.02 -9.76
C LEU A 63 10.16 3.80 -8.54
N ALA A 64 10.98 4.00 -7.52
CA ALA A 64 10.63 4.78 -6.34
C ALA A 64 10.32 6.24 -6.68
N ASP A 65 11.14 6.89 -7.49
CA ASP A 65 10.92 8.28 -7.94
C ASP A 65 9.59 8.41 -8.69
N ARG A 66 9.32 7.52 -9.65
CA ARG A 66 8.06 7.51 -10.40
C ARG A 66 6.83 7.28 -9.52
N ILE A 67 6.97 6.49 -8.46
CA ILE A 67 5.88 6.28 -7.50
C ILE A 67 5.69 7.51 -6.62
N ALA A 68 6.78 8.13 -6.15
CA ALA A 68 6.73 9.36 -5.36
C ALA A 68 6.05 10.50 -6.14
N ASP A 69 6.42 10.69 -7.41
CA ASP A 69 5.79 11.66 -8.30
C ASP A 69 4.28 11.40 -8.47
N ALA A 70 3.89 10.13 -8.63
CA ALA A 70 2.48 9.76 -8.76
C ALA A 70 1.69 9.98 -7.45
N LEU A 71 2.34 9.83 -6.29
CA LEU A 71 1.72 10.04 -4.98
C LEU A 71 1.65 11.51 -4.56
N ALA A 72 2.43 12.40 -5.19
CA ALA A 72 2.49 13.83 -4.84
C ALA A 72 1.11 14.52 -4.76
N PRO A 73 0.14 14.27 -5.68
CA PRO A 73 -1.21 14.87 -5.57
C PRO A 73 -2.02 14.35 -4.38
N CYS A 74 -1.68 13.17 -3.85
CA CYS A 74 -2.35 12.54 -2.71
C CYS A 74 -1.64 12.86 -1.38
N ALA A 75 -0.56 13.63 -1.42
CA ALA A 75 0.20 14.02 -0.25
C ALA A 75 -0.16 15.46 0.14
N GLU A 76 -1.01 15.65 1.16
CA GLU A 76 -0.69 16.74 2.11
C GLU A 76 0.74 16.50 2.59
N PRO A 77 1.58 17.54 2.79
CA PRO A 77 3.04 17.45 2.74
C PRO A 77 3.49 16.16 3.40
N LEU A 78 3.84 15.17 2.56
CA LEU A 78 4.26 13.85 3.01
C LEU A 78 5.41 14.15 3.95
N HIS A 79 5.18 13.96 5.25
CA HIS A 79 6.27 13.98 6.21
C HIS A 79 7.03 12.68 5.94
N LEU A 80 7.84 12.71 4.89
CA LEU A 80 8.83 11.69 4.59
C LEU A 80 9.81 11.77 5.75
N GLN A 81 9.50 11.04 6.82
CA GLN A 81 10.52 10.75 7.81
C GLN A 81 11.60 9.98 7.05
N ARG A 82 12.78 10.59 6.92
CA ARG A 82 14.00 9.84 6.59
C ARG A 82 13.95 8.57 7.41
N ALA A 83 14.19 7.43 6.76
CA ALA A 83 14.05 6.11 7.36
C ALA A 83 14.80 6.05 8.69
N GLY A 84 14.09 6.34 9.78
CA GLY A 84 14.42 5.85 11.09
C GLY A 84 14.14 4.35 11.11
N ARG A 85 14.23 3.72 12.28
CA ARG A 85 13.74 2.34 12.43
C ARG A 85 12.23 2.33 12.21
N THR A 86 11.80 2.00 10.99
CA THR A 86 10.41 1.62 10.74
C THR A 86 10.18 0.28 11.45
N PRO A 87 9.20 0.17 12.36
CA PRO A 87 8.93 -1.09 13.04
C PRO A 87 8.53 -2.16 12.01
N VAL A 88 9.41 -3.15 11.82
CA VAL A 88 9.15 -4.31 10.96
C VAL A 88 8.38 -5.35 11.78
N GLN A 89 7.24 -5.79 11.26
CA GLN A 89 6.51 -6.94 11.79
C GLN A 89 6.64 -8.10 10.79
N VAL A 90 7.13 -9.24 11.27
CA VAL A 90 7.13 -10.49 10.50
C VAL A 90 5.90 -11.30 10.92
N PHE A 91 5.24 -11.89 9.94
CA PHE A 91 4.17 -12.86 10.15
C PHE A 91 4.72 -14.24 9.81
N SER A 92 4.33 -15.26 10.56
CA SER A 92 4.61 -16.64 10.19
C SER A 92 3.82 -16.99 8.91
N GLY A 93 4.43 -17.75 8.01
CA GLY A 93 3.85 -18.08 6.69
C GLY A 93 4.86 -17.93 5.55
N GLY A 94 4.38 -18.09 4.30
CA GLY A 94 5.18 -17.85 3.11
C GLY A 94 5.24 -16.37 2.70
N HIS A 95 5.73 -16.11 1.50
CA HIS A 95 5.82 -14.74 0.93
C HIS A 95 4.44 -14.06 0.76
N PHE A 96 3.33 -14.81 0.82
CA PHE A 96 1.97 -14.34 0.54
C PHE A 96 1.14 -14.15 1.81
N TYR A 97 1.66 -13.41 2.78
CA TYR A 97 1.03 -13.17 4.09
C TYR A 97 -0.44 -12.67 4.05
N LEU A 98 -0.86 -11.89 3.03
CA LEU A 98 -2.28 -11.49 2.89
C LEU A 98 -3.18 -12.60 2.35
N SER A 99 -2.62 -13.63 1.73
CA SER A 99 -3.36 -14.82 1.32
C SER A 99 -3.47 -15.80 2.49
N ASP A 100 -2.35 -16.01 3.19
CA ASP A 100 -2.26 -17.04 4.23
C ASP A 100 -2.88 -16.57 5.56
N ARG A 101 -2.68 -15.30 5.93
CA ARG A 101 -3.11 -14.74 7.23
C ARG A 101 -3.73 -13.33 7.09
N PRO A 102 -4.75 -13.13 6.24
CA PRO A 102 -5.36 -11.81 6.02
C PRO A 102 -5.88 -11.18 7.32
N ALA A 103 -6.51 -11.97 8.19
CA ALA A 103 -7.10 -11.48 9.43
C ALA A 103 -6.06 -10.87 10.39
N GLU A 104 -4.94 -11.56 10.63
CA GLU A 104 -3.87 -11.07 11.52
C GLU A 104 -3.28 -9.75 11.03
N VAL A 105 -3.07 -9.63 9.72
CA VAL A 105 -2.49 -8.43 9.10
C VAL A 105 -3.49 -7.28 9.18
N ILE A 106 -4.75 -7.52 8.83
CA ILE A 106 -5.82 -6.51 8.90
C ILE A 106 -6.01 -6.02 10.34
N ASP A 107 -6.01 -6.91 11.33
CA ASP A 107 -6.17 -6.53 12.73
C ASP A 107 -4.98 -5.71 13.24
N LEU A 108 -3.75 -6.04 12.83
CA LEU A 108 -2.59 -5.20 13.12
C LEU A 108 -2.74 -3.81 12.51
N LEU A 109 -3.15 -3.72 11.24
CA LEU A 109 -3.34 -2.46 10.53
C LEU A 109 -4.43 -1.61 11.20
N ARG A 110 -5.55 -2.21 11.60
CA ARG A 110 -6.61 -1.53 12.37
C ARG A 110 -6.06 -0.93 13.66
N ARG A 111 -5.37 -1.74 14.47
CA ARG A 111 -4.79 -1.28 15.74
C ARG A 111 -3.83 -0.11 15.56
N ARG A 112 -3.00 -0.15 14.51
CA ARG A 112 -1.99 0.89 14.26
C ARG A 112 -2.55 2.17 13.62
N LEU A 113 -3.52 2.04 12.71
CA LEU A 113 -4.00 3.17 11.92
C LEU A 113 -5.19 3.87 12.56
N LEU A 114 -6.02 3.13 13.30
CA LEU A 114 -7.25 3.66 13.92
C LEU A 114 -7.12 3.83 15.44
N GLY A 115 -6.04 3.33 16.05
CA GLY A 115 -5.90 3.27 17.51
C GLY A 115 -6.85 2.24 18.14
N ALA A 116 -6.75 2.03 19.45
CA ALA A 116 -7.90 1.51 20.20
C ALA A 116 -8.95 2.63 20.22
N ASP A 117 -10.18 2.31 19.82
CA ASP A 117 -11.30 3.25 19.84
C ASP A 117 -11.37 3.95 21.21
N PRO A 118 -11.26 5.29 21.30
CA PRO A 118 -11.57 5.97 22.54
C PRO A 118 -13.09 5.84 22.70
N ARG A 119 -13.50 4.91 23.58
CA ARG A 119 -14.89 4.71 23.97
C ARG A 119 -15.54 6.01 24.43
#